data_AF-A0A971ALH0-F1
#
_entry.id   AF-A0A971ALH0-F1
#
_cell.length_a   1.000
_cell.length_b   1.000
_cell.length_c   1.000
_cell.angle_alpha   90.00
_cell.angle_beta   90.00
_cell.angle_gamma   90.00
#
_symmetry.space_group_name_H-M   'P 1'
#
loop_
_entity.id
_entity.type
_entity.pdbx_description
1 polymer ?
#
loop_
_entity_poly.entity_id
_entity_poly.type
_entity_poly.pdbx_seq_one_letter_code
_entity_poly.pdbx_strand_id
1 'polypeptide(L)'
;MKKLMKGNEAIAEAAIQAGCRFFFGYPITPQNQIPEYMSKRMPQVGGCFLQAESEVAAINMVYGAAGAGARVMTSSSSPGISLKQEGISYMIGAELPCVIVNIVRGGPGLGGIQPAQSDYYQATRGGGHGDYRMCVLAPSSIQEAVDLTQNAFDIADRYRNPVMVLGDGLIGQMMEPVDMEKAMNREPAPDLAQKTWATTGHKATVDHPRSIVNSLYIDPQVLEDHNIHLQSKYDAMESAECRWQEELTSDAEIVIVAYGTTSRIARSAMRKCREKGVKVGMIRPITLWPFPEAAIRATLATAKHYLCIEMSMGQMVDDVRLAVNGERPVEFYGRCGGMVPTVNDIVDQIMALSGQSDPDLFKQVEQAANAACEKINDLGKKIDEKVNSPEFVQKTEELKKQVEGAAVKTVDGLAKGATLFAEGLGKAFDAFKKEFDNNDDQGKGGEE
;
A
#
# COMPACT_ATOMS: atom_id res chain seq x y z
N MET A 1 10.71 -17.81 -22.55
CA MET A 1 9.99 -16.69 -23.22
C MET A 1 9.22 -15.89 -22.17
N LYS A 2 9.32 -14.55 -22.17
CA LYS A 2 8.56 -13.70 -21.22
C LYS A 2 7.06 -13.77 -21.51
N LYS A 3 6.24 -13.85 -20.46
CA LYS A 3 4.77 -13.88 -20.52
C LYS A 3 4.19 -12.62 -19.92
N LEU A 4 3.17 -12.05 -20.53
CA LEU A 4 2.42 -10.94 -19.95
C LEU A 4 1.52 -11.48 -18.83
N MET A 5 1.70 -11.00 -17.60
CA MET A 5 0.95 -11.49 -16.43
C MET A 5 0.55 -10.34 -15.53
N LYS A 6 -0.59 -10.49 -14.84
CA LYS A 6 -0.94 -9.61 -13.71
C LYS A 6 -0.05 -9.92 -12.51
N GLY A 7 0.21 -8.93 -11.68
CA GLY A 7 1.14 -9.11 -10.56
C GLY A 7 0.68 -10.15 -9.54
N ASN A 8 -0.61 -10.14 -9.19
CA ASN A 8 -1.20 -11.16 -8.32
C ASN A 8 -1.05 -12.58 -8.88
N GLU A 9 -1.29 -12.78 -10.17
CA GLU A 9 -1.15 -14.08 -10.84
C GLU A 9 0.31 -14.52 -10.89
N ALA A 10 1.23 -13.58 -11.12
CA ALA A 10 2.67 -13.85 -11.14
C ALA A 10 3.21 -14.21 -9.76
N ILE A 11 2.79 -13.52 -8.69
CA ILE A 11 3.10 -13.88 -7.30
C ILE A 11 2.58 -15.28 -6.98
N ALA A 12 1.33 -15.58 -7.36
CA ALA A 12 0.75 -16.88 -7.13
C ALA A 12 1.55 -17.98 -7.83
N GLU A 13 1.88 -17.80 -9.11
CA GLU A 13 2.67 -18.79 -9.83
C GLU A 13 4.11 -18.93 -9.28
N ALA A 14 4.73 -17.81 -8.89
CA ALA A 14 6.05 -17.84 -8.27
C ALA A 14 6.03 -18.65 -6.98
N ALA A 15 5.01 -18.51 -6.13
CA ALA A 15 4.89 -19.32 -4.93
C ALA A 15 4.79 -20.83 -5.24
N ILE A 16 4.03 -21.21 -6.27
CA ILE A 16 3.90 -22.60 -6.69
C ILE A 16 5.24 -23.19 -7.14
N GLN A 17 5.96 -22.41 -7.96
CA GLN A 17 7.30 -22.75 -8.44
C GLN A 17 8.31 -22.81 -7.28
N ALA A 18 8.13 -21.99 -6.25
CA ALA A 18 8.88 -22.05 -4.99
C ALA A 18 8.53 -23.27 -4.12
N GLY A 19 7.73 -24.22 -4.61
CA GLY A 19 7.37 -25.43 -3.84
C GLY A 19 6.21 -25.23 -2.87
N CYS A 20 5.48 -24.12 -2.92
CA CYS A 20 4.23 -23.98 -2.16
C CYS A 20 3.22 -25.04 -2.61
N ARG A 21 2.65 -25.77 -1.65
CA ARG A 21 1.64 -26.82 -1.89
C ARG A 21 0.34 -26.61 -1.12
N PHE A 22 0.28 -25.59 -0.28
CA PHE A 22 -0.92 -25.30 0.51
C PHE A 22 -1.20 -23.80 0.47
N PHE A 23 -2.43 -23.46 0.12
CA PHE A 23 -2.95 -22.10 0.20
C PHE A 23 -4.24 -22.10 1.00
N PHE A 24 -4.28 -21.24 2.03
CA PHE A 24 -5.47 -20.98 2.83
C PHE A 24 -5.73 -19.49 2.85
N GLY A 25 -6.92 -19.06 2.45
CA GLY A 25 -7.23 -17.63 2.35
C GLY A 25 -8.71 -17.34 2.37
N TYR A 26 -9.02 -16.06 2.58
CA TYR A 26 -10.37 -15.52 2.50
C TYR A 26 -10.42 -14.44 1.42
N PRO A 27 -11.46 -14.38 0.57
CA PRO A 27 -11.55 -13.38 -0.48
C PRO A 27 -11.62 -11.95 0.07
N ILE A 28 -10.72 -11.08 -0.39
CA ILE A 28 -10.72 -9.65 -0.14
C ILE A 28 -10.05 -8.90 -1.31
N THR A 29 -10.67 -7.84 -1.81
CA THR A 29 -10.09 -6.99 -2.87
C THR A 29 -8.95 -6.14 -2.30
N PRO A 30 -7.81 -5.95 -3.02
CA PRO A 30 -7.53 -6.34 -4.42
C PRO A 30 -6.66 -7.59 -4.60
N GLN A 31 -6.51 -8.45 -3.58
CA GLN A 31 -5.68 -9.66 -3.71
C GLN A 31 -6.37 -10.85 -4.38
N ASN A 32 -7.71 -10.82 -4.57
CA ASN A 32 -8.55 -11.95 -5.01
C ASN A 32 -8.06 -12.78 -6.22
N GLN A 33 -7.25 -12.20 -7.11
CA GLN A 33 -6.64 -12.96 -8.22
C GLN A 33 -5.64 -14.02 -7.73
N ILE A 34 -5.02 -13.85 -6.57
CA ILE A 34 -4.14 -14.86 -5.95
C ILE A 34 -4.94 -16.13 -5.60
N PRO A 35 -5.99 -16.09 -4.76
CA PRO A 35 -6.78 -17.28 -4.43
C PRO A 35 -7.47 -17.86 -5.67
N GLU A 36 -7.94 -17.03 -6.61
CA GLU A 36 -8.48 -17.51 -7.88
C GLU A 36 -7.44 -18.35 -8.65
N TYR A 37 -6.23 -17.82 -8.84
CA TYR A 37 -5.14 -18.52 -9.52
C TYR A 37 -4.73 -19.80 -8.79
N MET A 38 -4.61 -19.73 -7.46
CA MET A 38 -4.27 -20.86 -6.59
C MET A 38 -5.32 -21.98 -6.66
N SER A 39 -6.61 -21.63 -6.67
CA SER A 39 -7.71 -22.61 -6.76
C SER A 39 -7.62 -23.45 -8.03
N LYS A 40 -7.20 -22.84 -9.14
CA LYS A 40 -7.00 -23.52 -10.41
C LYS A 40 -5.74 -24.38 -10.44
N ARG A 41 -4.64 -23.88 -9.85
CA ARG A 41 -3.31 -24.50 -9.99
C ARG A 41 -2.97 -25.51 -8.92
N MET A 42 -3.44 -25.37 -7.68
CA MET A 42 -3.10 -26.29 -6.59
C MET A 42 -3.36 -27.76 -6.92
N PRO A 43 -4.53 -28.16 -7.48
CA PRO A 43 -4.78 -29.56 -7.84
C PRO A 43 -3.79 -30.12 -8.86
N GLN A 44 -3.25 -29.25 -9.74
CA GLN A 44 -2.33 -29.65 -10.81
C GLN A 44 -0.91 -29.95 -10.30
N VAL A 45 -0.56 -29.42 -9.13
CA VAL A 45 0.77 -29.61 -8.51
C VAL A 45 0.71 -30.52 -7.27
N GLY A 46 -0.40 -31.24 -7.08
CA GLY A 46 -0.64 -32.11 -5.92
C GLY A 46 -0.78 -31.34 -4.60
N GLY A 47 -1.14 -30.06 -4.67
CA GLY A 47 -1.36 -29.21 -3.51
C GLY A 47 -2.83 -29.12 -3.10
N CYS A 48 -3.09 -28.37 -2.03
CA CYS A 48 -4.42 -28.07 -1.52
C CYS A 48 -4.67 -26.55 -1.55
N PHE A 49 -5.76 -26.17 -2.20
CA PHE A 49 -6.38 -24.85 -2.04
C PHE A 49 -7.62 -25.03 -1.18
N LEU A 50 -7.78 -24.19 -0.16
CA LEU A 50 -9.02 -24.12 0.59
C LEU A 50 -9.36 -22.66 0.90
N GLN A 51 -10.57 -22.26 0.49
CA GLN A 51 -11.15 -20.98 0.88
C GLN A 51 -11.70 -21.11 2.29
N ALA A 52 -11.07 -20.43 3.24
CA ALA A 52 -11.51 -20.43 4.64
C ALA A 52 -12.78 -19.57 4.79
N GLU A 53 -13.43 -19.67 5.94
CA GLU A 53 -14.59 -18.87 6.33
C GLU A 53 -14.21 -17.46 6.83
N SER A 54 -12.94 -17.27 7.21
CA SER A 54 -12.41 -15.98 7.68
C SER A 54 -10.88 -15.94 7.55
N GLU A 55 -10.31 -14.74 7.65
CA GLU A 55 -8.86 -14.58 7.72
C GLU A 55 -8.23 -15.23 8.96
N VAL A 56 -8.96 -15.25 10.08
CA VAL A 56 -8.57 -15.91 11.34
C VAL A 56 -8.46 -17.42 11.15
N ALA A 57 -9.47 -18.04 10.52
CA ALA A 57 -9.43 -19.46 10.21
C ALA A 57 -8.29 -19.78 9.23
N ALA A 58 -8.13 -18.96 8.19
CA ALA A 58 -7.06 -19.14 7.20
C ALA A 58 -5.67 -19.12 7.82
N ILE A 59 -5.34 -18.18 8.72
CA ILE A 59 -3.99 -18.16 9.33
C ILE A 59 -3.75 -19.34 10.28
N ASN A 60 -4.79 -19.84 10.95
CA ASN A 60 -4.67 -21.05 11.78
C ASN A 60 -4.51 -22.33 10.95
N MET A 61 -5.12 -22.39 9.76
CA MET A 61 -4.84 -23.47 8.79
C MET A 61 -3.40 -23.41 8.27
N VAL A 62 -2.88 -22.20 8.02
CA VAL A 62 -1.46 -21.99 7.69
C VAL A 62 -0.56 -22.48 8.81
N TYR A 63 -0.85 -22.14 10.07
CA TYR A 63 -0.12 -22.64 11.25
C TYR A 63 -0.06 -24.18 11.24
N GLY A 64 -1.19 -24.86 11.04
CA GLY A 64 -1.23 -26.33 11.02
C GLY A 64 -0.40 -26.95 9.89
N ALA A 65 -0.53 -26.43 8.67
CA ALA A 65 0.23 -26.94 7.53
C ALA A 65 1.75 -26.65 7.63
N ALA A 66 2.12 -25.47 8.13
CA ALA A 66 3.50 -25.12 8.41
C ALA A 66 4.08 -26.05 9.49
N GLY A 67 3.33 -26.33 10.57
CA GLY A 67 3.69 -27.27 11.62
C GLY A 67 3.94 -28.69 11.11
N ALA A 68 3.19 -29.11 10.08
CA ALA A 68 3.42 -30.37 9.38
C ALA A 68 4.60 -30.35 8.38
N GLY A 69 5.34 -29.24 8.30
CA GLY A 69 6.55 -29.08 7.48
C GLY A 69 6.30 -28.63 6.05
N ALA A 70 5.06 -28.39 5.64
CA ALA A 70 4.75 -27.98 4.27
C ALA A 70 5.14 -26.53 4.00
N ARG A 71 5.57 -26.22 2.77
CA ARG A 71 5.59 -24.83 2.28
C ARG A 71 4.15 -24.39 2.02
N VAL A 72 3.71 -23.41 2.80
CA VAL A 72 2.34 -22.91 2.83
C VAL A 72 2.33 -21.38 2.75
N MET A 73 1.27 -20.83 2.17
CA MET A 73 1.06 -19.38 2.15
C MET A 73 -0.40 -18.98 2.38
N THR A 74 -0.57 -17.70 2.68
CA THR A 74 -1.87 -17.00 2.64
C THR A 74 -1.70 -15.65 1.95
N SER A 75 -2.80 -15.09 1.46
CA SER A 75 -2.85 -13.71 0.99
C SER A 75 -4.05 -12.99 1.57
N SER A 76 -3.91 -11.70 1.77
CA SER A 76 -4.99 -10.83 2.22
C SER A 76 -4.69 -9.37 1.85
N SER A 77 -5.51 -8.45 2.37
CA SER A 77 -5.35 -7.02 2.21
C SER A 77 -5.71 -6.35 3.52
N SER A 78 -4.84 -5.46 3.99
CA SER A 78 -5.13 -4.45 5.02
C SER A 78 -6.02 -4.98 6.19
N PRO A 79 -7.36 -4.79 6.25
CA PRO A 79 -8.19 -5.36 7.32
C PRO A 79 -8.00 -6.86 7.57
N GLY A 80 -7.86 -7.63 6.50
CA GLY A 80 -7.71 -9.07 6.62
C GLY A 80 -6.34 -9.48 7.16
N ILE A 81 -5.30 -8.66 6.99
CA ILE A 81 -4.03 -8.84 7.70
C ILE A 81 -4.19 -8.50 9.18
N SER A 82 -4.95 -7.45 9.53
CA SER A 82 -5.28 -7.14 10.94
C SER A 82 -5.89 -8.35 11.65
N LEU A 83 -6.84 -9.04 10.99
CA LEU A 83 -7.47 -10.25 11.53
C LEU A 83 -6.49 -11.44 11.68
N LYS A 84 -5.37 -11.45 10.95
CA LYS A 84 -4.36 -12.51 11.02
C LYS A 84 -3.31 -12.28 12.11
N GLN A 85 -3.24 -11.08 12.69
CA GLN A 85 -2.13 -10.66 13.55
C GLN A 85 -1.86 -11.59 14.74
N GLU A 86 -2.92 -12.11 15.38
CA GLU A 86 -2.76 -13.12 16.44
C GLU A 86 -2.07 -14.38 15.92
N GLY A 87 -2.56 -14.94 14.82
CA GLY A 87 -1.97 -16.13 14.19
C GLY A 87 -0.53 -15.90 13.71
N ILE A 88 -0.22 -14.70 13.21
CA ILE A 88 1.16 -14.33 12.83
C ILE A 88 2.10 -14.38 14.04
N SER A 89 1.69 -13.76 15.16
CA SER A 89 2.45 -13.82 16.41
C SER A 89 2.68 -15.27 16.87
N TYR A 90 1.62 -16.09 16.87
CA TYR A 90 1.70 -17.50 17.26
C TYR A 90 2.67 -18.29 16.38
N MET A 91 2.66 -18.08 15.07
CA MET A 91 3.59 -18.73 14.15
C MET A 91 5.04 -18.33 14.40
N ILE A 92 5.30 -17.10 14.83
CA ILE A 92 6.66 -16.65 15.17
C ILE A 92 7.13 -17.32 16.46
N GLY A 93 6.31 -17.31 17.51
CA GLY A 93 6.64 -17.98 18.78
C GLY A 93 6.76 -19.51 18.65
N ALA A 94 6.03 -20.12 17.72
CA ALA A 94 6.15 -21.53 17.40
C ALA A 94 7.25 -21.85 16.37
N GLU A 95 7.95 -20.83 15.87
CA GLU A 95 8.98 -20.90 14.83
C GLU A 95 8.51 -21.69 13.61
N LEU A 96 7.43 -21.22 12.98
CA LEU A 96 6.81 -21.82 11.81
C LEU A 96 7.00 -20.96 10.55
N PRO A 97 7.55 -21.53 9.46
CA PRO A 97 7.75 -20.82 8.21
C PRO A 97 6.45 -20.71 7.40
N CYS A 98 6.14 -19.51 6.90
CA CYS A 98 5.15 -19.31 5.86
C CYS A 98 5.40 -18.02 5.08
N VAL A 99 4.76 -17.90 3.92
CA VAL A 99 4.71 -16.64 3.17
C VAL A 99 3.34 -16.00 3.30
N ILE A 100 3.32 -14.71 3.63
CA ILE A 100 2.10 -13.90 3.74
C ILE A 100 2.17 -12.81 2.69
N VAL A 101 1.19 -12.75 1.79
CA VAL A 101 1.11 -11.67 0.81
C VAL A 101 0.07 -10.65 1.28
N ASN A 102 0.49 -9.42 1.53
CA ASN A 102 -0.42 -8.30 1.78
C ASN A 102 -0.44 -7.41 0.54
N ILE A 103 -1.59 -7.34 -0.13
CA ILE A 103 -1.82 -6.36 -1.21
C ILE A 103 -2.61 -5.20 -0.61
N VAL A 104 -1.90 -4.14 -0.27
CA VAL A 104 -2.40 -2.99 0.50
C VAL A 104 -3.42 -2.19 -0.30
N ARG A 105 -4.50 -1.81 0.38
CA ARG A 105 -5.57 -0.95 -0.15
C ARG A 105 -5.81 0.24 0.78
N GLY A 106 -6.57 1.24 0.31
CA GLY A 106 -6.88 2.43 1.10
C GLY A 106 -7.57 2.09 2.43
N GLY A 107 -7.10 2.67 3.53
CA GLY A 107 -7.70 2.63 4.88
C GLY A 107 -7.81 4.03 5.50
N PRO A 108 -8.10 4.16 6.81
CA PRO A 108 -8.33 3.10 7.81
C PRO A 108 -9.75 2.52 7.78
N GLY A 109 -10.06 1.61 8.70
CA GLY A 109 -11.37 0.93 8.78
C GLY A 109 -11.58 0.00 7.58
N LEU A 110 -12.81 -0.03 7.02
CA LEU A 110 -13.04 -0.76 5.77
C LEU A 110 -12.26 -0.13 4.60
N GLY A 111 -12.18 1.20 4.60
CA GLY A 111 -11.46 2.00 3.63
C GLY A 111 -11.99 1.86 2.20
N GLY A 112 -11.07 1.87 1.23
CA GLY A 112 -11.34 1.75 -0.21
C GLY A 112 -10.56 0.59 -0.84
N ILE A 113 -10.84 0.30 -2.11
CA ILE A 113 -10.16 -0.78 -2.86
C ILE A 113 -8.96 -0.28 -3.66
N GLN A 114 -8.76 1.04 -3.70
CA GLN A 114 -7.69 1.69 -4.43
C GLN A 114 -6.33 1.42 -3.76
N PRO A 115 -5.22 1.53 -4.51
CA PRO A 115 -3.88 1.27 -3.99
C PRO A 115 -3.49 2.17 -2.82
N ALA A 116 -2.76 1.64 -1.85
CA ALA A 116 -2.16 2.43 -0.79
C ALA A 116 -0.86 1.77 -0.28
N GLN A 117 -0.14 2.50 0.57
CA GLN A 117 1.05 2.06 1.29
C GLN A 117 0.88 2.27 2.81
N SER A 118 -0.36 2.33 3.29
CA SER A 118 -0.72 2.67 4.67
C SER A 118 -0.68 1.49 5.65
N ASP A 119 -0.11 0.35 5.26
CA ASP A 119 0.08 -0.82 6.13
C ASP A 119 1.55 -1.04 6.52
N TYR A 120 2.43 -0.06 6.24
CA TYR A 120 3.86 -0.17 6.56
C TYR A 120 4.08 -0.52 8.04
N TYR A 121 3.46 0.21 8.98
CA TYR A 121 3.56 -0.13 10.41
C TYR A 121 3.01 -1.52 10.72
N GLN A 122 1.86 -1.88 10.16
CA GLN A 122 1.27 -3.20 10.35
C GLN A 122 2.22 -4.32 9.89
N ALA A 123 3.01 -4.07 8.85
CA ALA A 123 3.97 -5.01 8.32
C ALA A 123 5.29 -5.03 9.11
N THR A 124 5.88 -3.86 9.41
CA THR A 124 7.25 -3.74 9.96
C THR A 124 7.31 -3.67 11.48
N ARG A 125 6.29 -3.09 12.11
CA ARG A 125 6.13 -2.99 13.57
C ARG A 125 5.15 -4.03 14.11
N GLY A 126 4.29 -4.55 13.25
CA GLY A 126 3.34 -5.60 13.56
C GLY A 126 1.97 -5.10 14.01
N GLY A 127 1.26 -5.99 14.67
CA GLY A 127 -0.07 -5.79 15.25
C GLY A 127 -0.51 -6.97 16.12
N GLY A 128 0.27 -8.06 16.16
CA GLY A 128 0.19 -9.11 17.17
C GLY A 128 0.89 -8.69 18.47
N HIS A 129 1.08 -9.65 19.38
CA HIS A 129 1.69 -9.43 20.70
C HIS A 129 3.09 -10.05 20.80
N GLY A 130 3.91 -9.54 21.71
CA GLY A 130 5.28 -9.99 21.97
C GLY A 130 6.33 -9.24 21.13
N ASP A 131 7.60 -9.38 21.52
CA ASP A 131 8.74 -8.71 20.89
C ASP A 131 9.16 -9.36 19.56
N TYR A 132 8.17 -9.63 18.70
CA TYR A 132 8.35 -10.38 17.47
C TYR A 132 8.78 -9.50 16.31
N ARG A 133 9.44 -10.12 15.33
CA ARG A 133 9.72 -9.51 14.03
C ARG A 133 9.46 -10.47 12.87
N MET A 134 9.17 -9.89 11.71
CA MET A 134 8.91 -10.59 10.46
C MET A 134 9.63 -9.87 9.33
N CYS A 135 10.39 -10.62 8.52
CA CYS A 135 11.00 -10.07 7.32
C CYS A 135 9.90 -9.56 6.36
N VAL A 136 10.02 -8.32 5.90
CA VAL A 136 9.05 -7.67 5.01
C VAL A 136 9.75 -7.27 3.72
N LEU A 137 9.35 -7.87 2.61
CA LEU A 137 9.87 -7.61 1.28
C LEU A 137 8.86 -6.78 0.48
N ALA A 138 9.31 -5.75 -0.23
CA ALA A 138 8.45 -4.85 -0.98
C ALA A 138 8.87 -4.74 -2.46
N PRO A 139 8.21 -5.47 -3.37
CA PRO A 139 8.52 -5.40 -4.79
C PRO A 139 8.08 -4.08 -5.41
N SER A 140 8.90 -3.58 -6.33
CA SER A 140 8.60 -2.43 -7.20
C SER A 140 8.10 -2.87 -8.57
N SER A 141 8.37 -4.12 -9.01
CA SER A 141 8.00 -4.67 -10.32
C SER A 141 7.38 -6.05 -10.22
N ILE A 142 6.64 -6.48 -11.25
CA ILE A 142 6.07 -7.82 -11.24
C ILE A 142 7.19 -8.87 -11.28
N GLN A 143 8.25 -8.64 -12.08
CA GLN A 143 9.41 -9.53 -12.09
C GLN A 143 10.09 -9.60 -10.71
N GLU A 144 10.24 -8.47 -10.03
CA GLU A 144 10.78 -8.45 -8.68
C GLU A 144 9.82 -9.10 -7.69
N ALA A 145 8.50 -8.98 -7.86
CA ALA A 145 7.52 -9.68 -7.02
C ALA A 145 7.65 -11.21 -7.15
N VAL A 146 7.91 -11.71 -8.36
CA VAL A 146 8.23 -13.12 -8.60
C VAL A 146 9.51 -13.53 -7.88
N ASP A 147 10.61 -12.79 -8.11
CA ASP A 147 11.92 -13.09 -7.54
C ASP A 147 11.89 -13.00 -5.99
N LEU A 148 11.20 -12.02 -5.43
CA LEU A 148 11.06 -11.85 -3.98
C LEU A 148 10.10 -12.87 -3.36
N THR A 149 9.07 -13.34 -4.07
CA THR A 149 8.20 -14.42 -3.56
C THR A 149 8.98 -15.71 -3.42
N GLN A 150 9.84 -16.05 -4.39
CA GLN A 150 10.75 -17.20 -4.32
C GLN A 150 11.70 -17.07 -3.12
N ASN A 151 12.33 -15.90 -2.97
CA ASN A 151 13.21 -15.62 -1.85
C ASN A 151 12.48 -15.66 -0.50
N ALA A 152 11.22 -15.24 -0.44
CA ALA A 152 10.44 -15.24 0.79
C ALA A 152 10.27 -16.65 1.36
N PHE A 153 10.08 -17.68 0.53
CA PHE A 153 10.01 -19.07 0.99
C PHE A 153 11.35 -19.56 1.55
N ASP A 154 12.46 -19.21 0.90
CA ASP A 154 13.78 -19.62 1.37
C ASP A 154 14.16 -18.90 2.67
N ILE A 155 13.86 -17.60 2.79
CA ILE A 155 14.04 -16.85 4.05
C ILE A 155 13.15 -17.47 5.14
N ALA A 156 11.88 -17.76 4.83
CA ALA A 156 10.95 -18.33 5.78
C ALA A 156 11.48 -19.67 6.33
N ASP A 157 11.89 -20.58 5.43
CA ASP A 157 12.43 -21.89 5.81
C ASP A 157 13.77 -21.77 6.57
N ARG A 158 14.68 -20.89 6.13
CA ARG A 158 16.00 -20.68 6.76
C ARG A 158 15.87 -20.28 8.22
N TYR A 159 15.01 -19.31 8.52
CA TYR A 159 14.86 -18.78 9.86
C TYR A 159 13.68 -19.38 10.62
N ARG A 160 12.90 -20.27 10.01
CA ARG A 160 11.64 -20.78 10.59
C ARG A 160 10.76 -19.64 11.11
N ASN A 161 10.50 -18.68 10.24
CA ASN A 161 9.77 -17.45 10.56
C ASN A 161 8.81 -17.12 9.41
N PRO A 162 7.63 -16.55 9.68
CA PRO A 162 6.82 -15.92 8.64
C PRO A 162 7.62 -14.84 7.89
N VAL A 163 7.34 -14.67 6.61
CA VAL A 163 7.86 -13.60 5.75
C VAL A 163 6.70 -12.96 5.01
N MET A 164 6.66 -11.62 5.01
CA MET A 164 5.64 -10.86 4.30
C MET A 164 6.17 -10.33 2.97
N VAL A 165 5.40 -10.54 1.90
CA VAL A 165 5.54 -9.78 0.65
C VAL A 165 4.49 -8.67 0.67
N LEU A 166 4.93 -7.43 0.85
CA LEU A 166 4.09 -6.24 0.94
C LEU A 166 4.01 -5.55 -0.44
N GLY A 167 2.89 -5.75 -1.12
CA GLY A 167 2.56 -5.06 -2.36
C GLY A 167 1.43 -4.04 -2.14
N ASP A 168 1.20 -3.18 -3.11
CA ASP A 168 0.04 -2.27 -3.16
C ASP A 168 -0.94 -2.68 -4.27
N GLY A 169 -2.14 -2.09 -4.29
CA GLY A 169 -3.12 -2.37 -5.34
C GLY A 169 -2.62 -2.17 -6.78
N LEU A 170 -1.60 -1.33 -7.03
CA LEU A 170 -1.02 -1.15 -8.38
C LEU A 170 -0.23 -2.39 -8.77
N ILE A 171 0.72 -2.84 -7.93
CA ILE A 171 1.53 -4.02 -8.24
C ILE A 171 0.68 -5.26 -8.44
N GLY A 172 -0.38 -5.42 -7.64
CA GLY A 172 -1.27 -6.58 -7.75
C GLY A 172 -2.05 -6.64 -9.07
N GLN A 173 -2.51 -5.49 -9.59
CA GLN A 173 -3.44 -5.41 -10.72
C GLN A 173 -2.79 -5.06 -12.07
N MET A 174 -1.61 -4.41 -12.07
CA MET A 174 -0.92 -4.07 -13.32
C MET A 174 -0.42 -5.33 -14.05
N MET A 175 -0.15 -5.19 -15.36
CA MET A 175 0.45 -6.25 -16.17
C MET A 175 1.81 -5.83 -16.72
N GLU A 176 2.78 -6.73 -16.62
CA GLU A 176 4.14 -6.56 -17.15
C GLU A 176 4.62 -7.88 -17.78
N PRO A 177 5.59 -7.84 -18.71
CA PRO A 177 6.25 -9.04 -19.21
C PRO A 177 7.14 -9.66 -18.12
N VAL A 178 6.89 -10.91 -17.76
CA VAL A 178 7.55 -11.65 -16.68
C VAL A 178 8.26 -12.89 -17.23
N ASP A 179 9.47 -13.14 -16.77
CA ASP A 179 10.23 -14.36 -17.02
C ASP A 179 9.93 -15.40 -15.92
N MET A 180 8.92 -16.23 -16.18
CA MET A 180 8.56 -17.35 -15.29
C MET A 180 9.46 -18.57 -15.47
N GLU A 181 10.21 -18.67 -16.56
CA GLU A 181 11.15 -19.78 -16.77
C GLU A 181 12.34 -19.63 -15.82
N LYS A 182 12.83 -18.40 -15.61
CA LYS A 182 13.84 -18.11 -14.61
C LYS A 182 13.41 -18.56 -13.21
N ALA A 183 12.16 -18.27 -12.82
CA ALA A 183 11.64 -18.65 -11.51
C ALA A 183 11.39 -20.17 -11.38
N MET A 184 10.96 -20.83 -12.46
CA MET A 184 10.75 -22.28 -12.50
C MET A 184 12.06 -23.06 -12.40
N ASN A 185 13.13 -22.56 -13.03
CA ASN A 185 14.45 -23.20 -13.03
C ASN A 185 15.34 -22.77 -11.85
N ARG A 186 14.79 -22.00 -10.89
CA ARG A 186 15.52 -21.57 -9.71
C ARG A 186 15.55 -22.70 -8.70
N GLU A 187 16.74 -23.15 -8.33
CA GLU A 187 16.92 -24.06 -7.21
C GLU A 187 16.65 -23.34 -5.87
N PRO A 188 16.05 -24.02 -4.88
CA PRO A 188 15.98 -23.51 -3.51
C PRO A 188 17.37 -23.16 -2.98
N ALA A 189 17.43 -22.26 -2.00
CA ALA A 189 18.70 -21.92 -1.36
C ALA A 189 19.42 -23.19 -0.84
N PRO A 190 20.73 -23.33 -1.06
CA PRO A 190 21.46 -24.57 -0.76
C PRO A 190 21.67 -24.80 0.75
N ASP A 191 21.47 -23.78 1.56
CA ASP A 191 21.71 -23.75 3.00
C ASP A 191 20.46 -24.07 3.84
N LEU A 192 19.36 -24.51 3.21
CA LEU A 192 18.12 -24.82 3.93
C LEU A 192 18.26 -26.09 4.77
N ALA A 193 18.06 -25.93 6.08
CA ALA A 193 18.10 -27.03 7.04
C ALA A 193 16.95 -28.04 6.82
N GLN A 194 17.19 -29.31 7.14
CA GLN A 194 16.15 -30.32 7.15
C GLN A 194 15.08 -29.98 8.21
N LYS A 195 13.80 -30.18 7.88
CA LYS A 195 12.65 -29.88 8.74
C LYS A 195 12.42 -30.94 9.84
N THR A 196 13.42 -31.20 10.67
CA THR A 196 13.34 -32.16 11.78
C THR A 196 12.31 -31.76 12.85
N TRP A 197 11.96 -30.48 12.91
CA TRP A 197 10.95 -29.94 13.83
C TRP A 197 9.50 -30.22 13.39
N ALA A 198 9.26 -30.68 12.16
CA ALA A 198 7.92 -30.84 11.61
C ALA A 198 7.16 -32.02 12.25
N THR A 199 5.87 -31.84 12.53
CA THR A 199 4.99 -32.87 13.09
C THR A 199 4.45 -33.78 11.98
N THR A 200 5.29 -34.69 11.49
CA THR A 200 4.98 -35.56 10.34
C THR A 200 4.44 -36.94 10.73
N GLY A 201 4.15 -37.15 12.02
CA GLY A 201 3.75 -38.46 12.54
C GLY A 201 4.91 -39.47 12.61
N HIS A 202 6.17 -39.00 12.59
CA HIS A 202 7.33 -39.87 12.74
C HIS A 202 7.30 -40.63 14.06
N LYS A 203 7.83 -41.85 14.04
CA LYS A 203 8.01 -42.64 15.26
C LYS A 203 9.26 -42.12 15.98
N ALA A 204 9.07 -41.63 17.20
CA ALA A 204 10.17 -41.10 18.00
C ALA A 204 11.26 -42.17 18.23
N THR A 205 12.51 -41.75 18.09
CA THR A 205 13.71 -42.52 18.47
C THR A 205 14.51 -41.73 19.52
N VAL A 206 15.56 -42.34 20.05
CA VAL A 206 16.47 -41.64 20.99
C VAL A 206 17.13 -40.43 20.30
N ASP A 207 17.55 -40.59 19.04
CA ASP A 207 18.23 -39.54 18.26
C ASP A 207 17.25 -38.56 17.61
N HIS A 208 15.97 -38.92 17.51
CA HIS A 208 14.92 -38.10 16.92
C HIS A 208 13.65 -38.17 17.77
N PRO A 209 13.59 -37.39 18.88
CA PRO A 209 12.43 -37.39 19.75
C PRO A 209 11.19 -36.86 19.02
N ARG A 210 10.03 -37.01 19.66
CA ARG A 210 8.77 -36.50 19.13
C ARG A 210 8.85 -34.99 18.94
N SER A 211 8.53 -34.50 17.74
CA SER A 211 8.42 -33.07 17.48
C SER A 211 7.16 -32.50 18.13
N ILE A 212 7.34 -31.36 18.81
CA ILE A 212 6.28 -30.61 19.47
C ILE A 212 6.36 -29.18 18.93
N VAL A 213 5.24 -28.70 18.39
CA VAL A 213 5.10 -27.31 17.92
C VAL A 213 4.21 -26.60 18.94
N ASN A 214 4.79 -25.63 19.65
CA ASN A 214 4.15 -24.91 20.74
C ASN A 214 4.71 -23.49 20.85
N SER A 215 3.89 -22.55 21.32
CA SER A 215 4.27 -21.17 21.64
C SER A 215 3.97 -20.79 23.10
N LEU A 216 3.50 -21.75 23.92
CA LEU A 216 3.19 -21.53 25.33
C LEU A 216 4.35 -21.97 26.24
N TYR A 217 4.93 -21.00 26.95
CA TYR A 217 5.95 -21.22 27.97
C TYR A 217 5.49 -20.56 29.28
N ILE A 218 5.11 -21.39 30.27
CA ILE A 218 4.58 -20.91 31.56
C ILE A 218 5.70 -20.52 32.51
N ASP A 219 6.83 -21.24 32.45
CA ASP A 219 8.01 -20.92 33.23
C ASP A 219 8.67 -19.63 32.67
N PRO A 220 8.82 -18.56 33.48
CA PRO A 220 9.38 -17.31 33.00
C PRO A 220 10.80 -17.41 32.48
N GLN A 221 11.64 -18.28 33.06
CA GLN A 221 13.02 -18.46 32.60
C GLN A 221 13.05 -19.10 31.21
N VAL A 222 12.22 -20.12 30.99
CA VAL A 222 12.11 -20.77 29.68
C VAL A 222 11.59 -19.79 28.62
N LEU A 223 10.62 -18.94 28.97
CA LEU A 223 10.12 -17.92 28.05
C LEU A 223 11.16 -16.82 27.76
N GLU A 224 11.92 -16.39 28.77
CA GLU A 224 13.02 -15.43 28.61
C GLU A 224 14.08 -15.99 27.65
N ASP A 225 14.54 -17.22 27.88
CA ASP A 225 15.52 -17.89 27.01
C ASP A 225 15.01 -18.00 25.58
N HIS A 226 13.72 -18.31 25.40
CA HIS A 226 13.09 -18.36 24.08
C HIS A 226 13.06 -16.98 23.41
N ASN A 227 12.70 -15.92 24.15
CA ASN A 227 12.71 -14.56 23.61
C ASN A 227 14.12 -14.10 23.21
N ILE A 228 15.15 -14.41 24.02
CA ILE A 228 16.56 -14.11 23.70
C ILE A 228 17.00 -14.85 22.43
N HIS A 229 16.59 -16.12 22.28
CA HIS A 229 16.80 -16.89 21.05
C HIS A 229 16.14 -16.23 19.84
N LEU A 230 14.89 -15.77 19.97
CA LEU A 230 14.19 -15.05 18.91
C LEU A 230 14.91 -13.73 18.55
N GLN A 231 15.40 -12.96 19.53
CA GLN A 231 16.18 -11.74 19.25
C GLN A 231 17.47 -12.06 18.47
N SER A 232 18.21 -13.09 18.88
CA SER A 232 19.43 -13.52 18.18
C SER A 232 19.14 -13.91 16.72
N LYS A 233 17.99 -14.54 16.48
CA LYS A 233 17.50 -14.85 15.15
C LYS A 233 17.16 -13.60 14.33
N TYR A 234 16.58 -12.57 14.96
CA TYR A 234 16.28 -11.30 14.30
C TYR A 234 17.55 -10.52 13.95
N ASP A 235 18.57 -10.52 14.80
CA ASP A 235 19.88 -9.92 14.50
C ASP A 235 20.55 -10.58 13.27
N ALA A 236 20.41 -11.91 13.15
CA ALA A 236 20.89 -12.65 11.99
C ALA A 236 20.12 -12.26 10.71
N MET A 237 18.78 -12.11 10.79
CA MET A 237 17.97 -11.62 9.67
C MET A 237 18.36 -10.20 9.29
N GLU A 238 18.58 -9.32 10.27
CA GLU A 238 18.97 -7.92 10.04
C GLU A 238 20.27 -7.82 9.24
N SER A 239 21.25 -8.63 9.63
CA SER A 239 22.56 -8.67 8.97
C SER A 239 22.50 -9.25 7.55
N ALA A 240 21.67 -10.28 7.32
CA ALA A 240 21.70 -11.06 6.08
C ALA A 240 20.62 -10.67 5.05
N GLU A 241 19.46 -10.18 5.50
CA GLU A 241 18.29 -9.98 4.65
C GLU A 241 17.96 -8.51 4.39
N CYS A 242 18.74 -7.57 4.94
CA CYS A 242 18.64 -6.15 4.62
C CYS A 242 19.07 -5.89 3.17
N ARG A 243 18.13 -5.42 2.34
CA ARG A 243 18.35 -5.20 0.90
C ARG A 243 17.78 -3.85 0.50
N TRP A 244 18.52 -3.15 -0.34
CA TRP A 244 18.11 -1.87 -0.91
C TRP A 244 18.71 -1.68 -2.30
N GLN A 245 18.22 -0.67 -3.00
CA GLN A 245 18.79 -0.19 -4.25
C GLN A 245 19.15 1.29 -4.10
N GLU A 246 20.36 1.64 -4.53
CA GLU A 246 20.81 3.03 -4.62
C GLU A 246 20.87 3.49 -6.08
N GLU A 247 20.55 4.75 -6.32
CA GLU A 247 20.72 5.40 -7.61
C GLU A 247 21.20 6.83 -7.40
N LEU A 248 22.38 7.17 -7.96
CA LEU A 248 22.95 8.52 -7.94
C LEU A 248 23.08 9.14 -6.52
N THR A 249 23.50 8.35 -5.54
CA THR A 249 23.61 8.74 -4.12
C THR A 249 24.95 9.41 -3.77
N SER A 250 26.03 9.12 -4.51
CA SER A 250 27.39 9.51 -4.16
C SER A 250 27.66 11.03 -4.12
N ASP A 251 26.92 11.81 -4.91
CA ASP A 251 27.03 13.27 -4.96
C ASP A 251 25.72 13.98 -4.55
N ALA A 252 24.74 13.22 -4.05
CA ALA A 252 23.40 13.72 -3.82
C ALA A 252 23.36 14.71 -2.66
N GLU A 253 22.80 15.90 -2.91
CA GLU A 253 22.44 16.89 -1.90
C GLU A 253 21.00 16.68 -1.40
N ILE A 254 20.15 16.04 -2.20
CA ILE A 254 18.81 15.59 -1.81
C ILE A 254 18.74 14.08 -2.01
N VAL A 255 18.34 13.33 -0.99
CA VAL A 255 18.16 11.88 -1.09
C VAL A 255 16.68 11.53 -0.94
N ILE A 256 16.09 10.98 -2.00
CA ILE A 256 14.73 10.48 -1.98
C ILE A 256 14.71 9.09 -1.34
N VAL A 257 13.76 8.83 -0.45
CA VAL A 257 13.48 7.48 0.05
C VAL A 257 12.04 7.11 -0.28
N ALA A 258 11.87 6.05 -1.07
CA ALA A 258 10.55 5.53 -1.46
C ALA A 258 10.65 4.04 -1.76
N TYR A 259 9.60 3.28 -1.43
CA TYR A 259 9.55 1.83 -1.61
C TYR A 259 8.40 1.40 -2.54
N GLY A 260 8.37 0.12 -2.91
CA GLY A 260 7.27 -0.46 -3.69
C GLY A 260 7.07 0.23 -5.05
N THR A 261 5.83 0.38 -5.51
CA THR A 261 5.55 1.02 -6.80
C THR A 261 5.81 2.53 -6.81
N THR A 262 5.61 3.23 -5.68
CA THR A 262 5.92 4.65 -5.52
C THR A 262 7.37 4.98 -5.85
N SER A 263 8.29 4.05 -5.57
CA SER A 263 9.70 4.17 -5.91
C SER A 263 9.95 4.37 -7.42
N ARG A 264 9.10 3.84 -8.30
CA ARG A 264 9.22 4.01 -9.76
C ARG A 264 8.88 5.42 -10.21
N ILE A 265 7.87 6.01 -9.58
CA ILE A 265 7.42 7.37 -9.85
C ILE A 265 8.50 8.35 -9.35
N ALA A 266 8.98 8.13 -8.13
CA ALA A 266 10.10 8.87 -7.54
C ALA A 266 11.37 8.80 -8.39
N ARG A 267 11.74 7.62 -8.90
CA ARG A 267 12.88 7.46 -9.81
C ARG A 267 12.72 8.28 -11.09
N SER A 268 11.52 8.34 -11.65
CA SER A 268 11.24 9.12 -12.86
C SER A 268 11.37 10.62 -12.59
N ALA A 269 10.89 11.10 -11.44
CA ALA A 269 11.04 12.49 -11.01
C ALA A 269 12.51 12.85 -10.75
N MET A 270 13.25 11.98 -10.04
CA MET A 270 14.69 12.11 -9.79
C MET A 270 15.47 12.33 -11.08
N ARG A 271 15.24 11.51 -12.11
CA ARG A 271 15.92 11.62 -13.40
C ARG A 271 15.64 12.95 -14.10
N LYS A 272 14.38 13.40 -14.12
CA LYS A 272 14.02 14.73 -14.66
C LYS A 272 14.71 15.87 -13.92
N CYS A 273 14.81 15.81 -12.59
CA CYS A 273 15.52 16.83 -11.81
C CYS A 273 17.04 16.78 -12.04
N ARG A 274 17.61 15.57 -12.21
CA ARG A 274 19.03 15.40 -12.59
C ARG A 274 19.35 16.01 -13.96
N GLU A 275 18.46 15.88 -14.94
CA GLU A 275 18.59 16.55 -16.25
C GLU A 275 18.63 18.07 -16.13
N LYS A 276 17.98 18.64 -15.11
CA LYS A 276 18.02 20.08 -14.77
C LYS A 276 19.23 20.47 -13.90
N GLY A 277 20.15 19.55 -13.63
CA GLY A 277 21.36 19.80 -12.84
C GLY A 277 21.17 19.73 -11.32
N VAL A 278 20.00 19.29 -10.83
CA VAL A 278 19.78 19.08 -9.39
C VAL A 278 20.46 17.80 -8.94
N LYS A 279 21.30 17.88 -7.89
CA LYS A 279 21.98 16.72 -7.31
C LYS A 279 21.06 15.90 -6.40
N VAL A 280 20.12 15.19 -7.01
CA VAL A 280 19.17 14.33 -6.29
C VAL A 280 19.46 12.85 -6.51
N GLY A 281 19.63 12.10 -5.42
CA GLY A 281 19.80 10.65 -5.42
C GLY A 281 18.58 9.94 -4.85
N MET A 282 18.58 8.62 -4.90
CA MET A 282 17.49 7.81 -4.36
C MET A 282 17.99 6.55 -3.69
N ILE A 283 17.38 6.23 -2.54
CA ILE A 283 17.47 4.94 -1.88
C ILE A 283 16.08 4.29 -1.92
N ARG A 284 16.00 3.07 -2.44
CA ARG A 284 14.79 2.25 -2.43
C ARG A 284 14.99 1.06 -1.50
N PRO A 285 14.35 1.04 -0.33
CA PRO A 285 14.25 -0.18 0.47
C PRO A 285 13.57 -1.30 -0.35
N ILE A 286 14.23 -2.45 -0.45
CA ILE A 286 13.66 -3.70 -0.97
C ILE A 286 13.12 -4.52 0.20
N THR A 287 13.86 -4.51 1.30
CA THR A 287 13.43 -5.02 2.60
C THR A 287 13.00 -3.83 3.46
N LEU A 288 11.78 -3.87 4.01
CA LEU A 288 11.22 -2.82 4.86
C LEU A 288 11.45 -3.10 6.35
N TRP A 289 11.51 -4.38 6.72
CA TRP A 289 12.15 -4.82 7.95
C TRP A 289 12.93 -6.10 7.64
N PRO A 290 14.23 -6.19 7.97
CA PRO A 290 15.09 -5.11 8.48
C PRO A 290 15.23 -3.91 7.51
N PHE A 291 15.21 -2.70 8.05
CA PHE A 291 15.27 -1.44 7.28
C PHE A 291 16.72 -1.05 6.96
N PRO A 292 17.02 -0.51 5.76
CA PRO A 292 18.41 -0.20 5.35
C PRO A 292 18.96 1.10 5.95
N GLU A 293 19.11 1.15 7.27
CA GLU A 293 19.69 2.30 7.98
C GLU A 293 21.10 2.64 7.46
N ALA A 294 21.97 1.64 7.30
CA ALA A 294 23.36 1.84 6.88
C ALA A 294 23.47 2.58 5.54
N ALA A 295 22.55 2.33 4.61
CA ALA A 295 22.49 3.00 3.31
C ALA A 295 22.19 4.49 3.46
N ILE A 296 21.25 4.85 4.34
CA ILE A 296 20.88 6.24 4.63
C ILE A 296 22.04 6.96 5.33
N ARG A 297 22.66 6.30 6.32
CA ARG A 297 23.80 6.89 7.04
C ARG A 297 24.98 7.18 6.13
N ALA A 298 25.23 6.31 5.14
CA ALA A 298 26.31 6.50 4.17
C ALA A 298 26.18 7.78 3.34
N THR A 299 24.97 8.36 3.20
CA THR A 299 24.75 9.58 2.42
C THR A 299 24.83 10.87 3.24
N LEU A 300 24.94 10.80 4.58
CA LEU A 300 24.92 11.99 5.47
C LEU A 300 26.05 13.00 5.18
N ALA A 301 27.16 12.52 4.61
CA ALA A 301 28.29 13.37 4.25
C ALA A 301 27.97 14.36 3.12
N THR A 302 27.05 14.01 2.20
CA THR A 302 26.69 14.86 1.04
C THR A 302 25.26 15.36 1.10
N ALA A 303 24.33 14.55 1.63
CA ALA A 303 22.92 14.87 1.71
C ALA A 303 22.69 16.05 2.65
N LYS A 304 21.94 17.04 2.17
CA LYS A 304 21.42 18.19 2.91
C LYS A 304 19.97 17.99 3.32
N HIS A 305 19.19 17.29 2.49
CA HIS A 305 17.79 16.96 2.75
C HIS A 305 17.49 15.51 2.39
N TYR A 306 16.59 14.90 3.14
CA TYR A 306 15.92 13.66 2.75
C TYR A 306 14.47 13.95 2.39
N LEU A 307 13.95 13.29 1.36
CA LEU A 307 12.55 13.42 0.95
C LEU A 307 11.90 12.04 0.91
N CYS A 308 11.02 11.76 1.86
CA CYS A 308 10.26 10.52 1.93
C CYS A 308 8.98 10.64 1.08
N ILE A 309 8.80 9.73 0.12
CA ILE A 309 7.60 9.68 -0.74
C ILE A 309 6.79 8.41 -0.48
N GLU A 310 5.51 8.56 -0.13
CA GLU A 310 4.64 7.43 0.20
C GLU A 310 3.22 7.56 -0.38
N MET A 311 2.57 6.43 -0.67
CA MET A 311 1.09 6.36 -0.81
C MET A 311 0.41 6.18 0.55
N SER A 312 0.85 6.95 1.55
CA SER A 312 0.40 6.93 2.93
C SER A 312 0.45 8.36 3.51
N MET A 313 0.12 8.52 4.79
CA MET A 313 0.30 9.78 5.54
C MET A 313 1.63 9.82 6.33
N GLY A 314 2.61 9.02 5.92
CA GLY A 314 3.95 8.99 6.52
C GLY A 314 4.06 7.87 7.54
N GLN A 315 4.53 6.71 7.11
CA GLN A 315 4.85 5.59 7.99
C GLN A 315 6.31 5.19 7.86
N MET A 316 6.82 5.02 6.64
CA MET A 316 8.25 4.75 6.43
C MET A 316 9.13 5.94 6.87
N VAL A 317 8.60 7.17 6.77
CA VAL A 317 9.34 8.38 7.16
C VAL A 317 9.88 8.34 8.59
N ASP A 318 9.24 7.60 9.51
CA ASP A 318 9.75 7.41 10.86
C ASP A 318 11.08 6.66 10.85
N ASP A 319 11.20 5.57 10.09
CA ASP A 319 12.44 4.79 10.01
C ASP A 319 13.54 5.60 9.30
N VAL A 320 13.17 6.43 8.32
CA VAL A 320 14.11 7.39 7.70
C VAL A 320 14.60 8.40 8.74
N ARG A 321 13.72 8.98 9.55
CA ARG A 321 14.08 9.92 10.62
C ARG A 321 14.97 9.26 11.67
N LEU A 322 14.69 8.02 12.05
CA LEU A 322 15.52 7.24 12.97
C LEU A 322 16.91 7.00 12.38
N ALA A 323 17.00 6.58 11.12
CA ALA A 323 18.28 6.34 10.43
C ALA A 323 19.12 7.63 10.27
N VAL A 324 18.47 8.77 10.02
CA VAL A 324 19.12 10.09 9.95
C VAL A 324 19.47 10.63 11.34
N ASN A 325 18.74 10.20 12.38
CA ASN A 325 18.93 10.57 13.77
C ASN A 325 19.06 12.08 14.03
N GLY A 326 18.28 12.88 13.29
CA GLY A 326 18.26 14.34 13.42
C GLY A 326 19.47 15.09 12.81
N GLU A 327 20.42 14.40 12.17
CA GLU A 327 21.61 15.03 11.57
C GLU A 327 21.28 15.89 10.33
N ARG A 328 20.17 15.58 9.67
CA ARG A 328 19.63 16.30 8.49
C ARG A 328 18.10 16.41 8.55
N PRO A 329 17.50 17.44 7.93
CA PRO A 329 16.06 17.50 7.71
C PRO A 329 15.53 16.31 6.91
N VAL A 330 14.40 15.77 7.36
CA VAL A 330 13.65 14.71 6.66
C VAL A 330 12.25 15.22 6.35
N GLU A 331 12.06 15.55 5.07
CA GLU A 331 10.81 16.04 4.51
C GLU A 331 9.92 14.89 4.06
N PHE A 332 8.62 15.15 4.00
CA PHE A 332 7.62 14.16 3.64
C PHE A 332 6.67 14.69 2.59
N TYR A 333 6.44 13.88 1.56
CA TYR A 333 5.34 14.08 0.62
C TYR A 333 4.55 12.79 0.45
N GLY A 334 3.27 12.84 0.79
CA GLY A 334 2.39 11.68 0.72
C GLY A 334 1.08 11.96 0.02
N ARG A 335 0.54 10.92 -0.61
CA ARG A 335 -0.85 10.87 -1.09
C ARG A 335 -1.55 9.68 -0.43
N CYS A 336 -2.83 9.81 -0.11
CA CYS A 336 -3.56 8.77 0.62
C CYS A 336 -4.93 8.48 -0.02
N GLY A 337 -5.64 7.49 0.55
CA GLY A 337 -7.02 7.19 0.15
C GLY A 337 -7.18 6.68 -1.28
N GLY A 338 -6.12 6.12 -1.88
CA GLY A 338 -6.14 5.67 -3.28
C GLY A 338 -5.48 6.61 -4.28
N MET A 339 -5.12 7.82 -3.85
CA MET A 339 -4.42 8.77 -4.71
C MET A 339 -2.93 8.41 -4.83
N VAL A 340 -2.43 8.43 -6.06
CA VAL A 340 -1.04 8.11 -6.37
C VAL A 340 -0.27 9.41 -6.64
N PRO A 341 0.94 9.61 -6.06
CA PRO A 341 1.82 10.72 -6.43
C PRO A 341 2.08 10.77 -7.94
N THR A 342 2.04 11.95 -8.55
CA THR A 342 2.49 12.10 -9.94
C THR A 342 3.98 12.41 -10.01
N VAL A 343 4.58 12.20 -11.19
CA VAL A 343 5.98 12.59 -11.41
C VAL A 343 6.17 14.08 -11.21
N ASN A 344 5.23 14.92 -11.67
CA ASN A 344 5.34 16.37 -11.54
C ASN A 344 5.21 16.82 -10.08
N ASP A 345 4.28 16.22 -9.31
CA ASP A 345 4.18 16.49 -7.88
C ASP A 345 5.54 16.31 -7.17
N ILE A 346 6.22 15.20 -7.45
CA ILE A 346 7.53 14.89 -6.82
C ILE A 346 8.62 15.82 -7.36
N VAL A 347 8.61 16.16 -8.66
CA VAL A 347 9.55 17.14 -9.22
C VAL A 347 9.41 18.48 -8.48
N ASP A 348 8.19 18.96 -8.26
CA ASP A 348 7.95 20.23 -7.59
C ASP A 348 8.52 20.22 -6.16
N GLN A 349 8.34 19.11 -5.43
CA GLN A 349 8.96 18.94 -4.09
C GLN A 349 10.49 18.98 -4.15
N ILE A 350 11.11 18.28 -5.11
CA ILE A 350 12.58 18.24 -5.27
C ILE A 350 13.12 19.64 -5.63
N MET A 351 12.47 20.34 -6.56
CA MET A 351 12.91 21.68 -7.00
C MET A 351 12.75 22.73 -5.89
N ALA A 352 11.69 22.62 -5.08
CA ALA A 352 11.53 23.46 -3.90
C ALA A 352 12.69 23.26 -2.90
N LEU A 353 13.08 22.01 -2.65
CA LEU A 353 14.20 21.69 -1.74
C LEU A 353 15.58 22.05 -2.29
N SER A 354 15.75 22.06 -3.61
CA SER A 354 17.02 22.45 -4.23
C SER A 354 17.22 23.97 -4.25
N GLY A 355 16.20 24.76 -3.88
CA GLY A 355 16.19 26.21 -4.04
C GLY A 355 16.11 26.68 -5.50
N GLN A 356 15.85 25.75 -6.44
CA GLN A 356 15.69 26.03 -7.87
C GLN A 356 14.22 25.93 -8.28
N SER A 357 13.31 26.49 -7.49
CA SER A 357 11.90 26.59 -7.86
C SER A 357 11.75 27.36 -9.17
N ASP A 358 10.99 26.81 -10.11
CA ASP A 358 10.71 27.43 -11.40
C ASP A 358 9.94 28.76 -11.20
N PRO A 359 10.53 29.93 -11.54
CA PRO A 359 9.86 31.23 -11.40
C PRO A 359 8.56 31.32 -12.20
N ASP A 360 8.43 30.54 -13.28
CA ASP A 360 7.25 30.55 -14.13
C ASP A 360 6.11 29.70 -13.56
N LEU A 361 6.40 28.73 -12.68
CA LEU A 361 5.36 27.96 -11.98
C LEU A 361 4.59 28.84 -11.00
N PHE A 362 5.29 29.71 -10.25
CA PHE A 362 4.63 30.67 -9.36
C PHE A 362 3.74 31.64 -10.13
N LYS A 363 4.21 32.13 -11.28
CA LYS A 363 3.39 32.97 -12.19
C LYS A 363 2.21 32.22 -12.78
N GLN A 364 2.37 30.94 -13.16
CA GLN A 364 1.27 30.14 -13.72
C GLN A 364 0.22 29.81 -12.66
N VAL A 365 0.63 29.50 -11.43
CA VAL A 365 -0.29 29.28 -10.29
C VAL A 365 -1.01 30.58 -9.93
N GLU A 366 -0.30 31.71 -9.90
CA GLU A 366 -0.89 33.03 -9.67
C GLU A 366 -1.87 33.42 -10.79
N GLN A 367 -1.51 33.19 -12.06
CA GLN A 367 -2.41 33.41 -13.20
C GLN A 367 -3.64 32.49 -13.17
N ALA A 368 -3.47 31.21 -12.83
CA ALA A 368 -4.57 30.26 -12.71
C ALA A 368 -5.50 30.62 -11.53
N ALA A 369 -4.95 31.04 -10.39
CA ALA A 369 -5.71 31.51 -9.24
C ALA A 369 -6.47 32.80 -9.56
N ASN A 370 -5.83 33.75 -10.25
CA ASN A 370 -6.48 34.99 -10.69
C ASN A 370 -7.62 34.72 -11.69
N ALA A 371 -7.39 33.83 -12.67
CA ALA A 371 -8.43 33.43 -13.62
C ALA A 371 -9.60 32.70 -12.95
N ALA A 372 -9.33 31.89 -11.92
CA ALA A 372 -10.38 31.25 -11.12
C ALA A 372 -11.18 32.27 -10.30
N CYS A 373 -10.51 33.25 -9.68
CA CYS A 373 -11.15 34.36 -8.96
C CYS A 373 -12.01 35.23 -9.88
N GLU A 374 -11.56 35.53 -11.10
CA GLU A 374 -12.36 36.26 -12.09
C GLU A 374 -13.62 35.48 -12.48
N LYS A 375 -13.50 34.16 -12.75
CA LYS A 375 -14.66 33.31 -13.05
C LYS A 375 -15.66 33.25 -11.89
N ILE A 376 -15.18 33.17 -10.64
CA ILE A 376 -16.05 33.18 -9.45
C ILE A 376 -16.76 34.53 -9.31
N ASN A 377 -16.07 35.64 -9.52
CA ASN A 377 -16.65 36.98 -9.44
C ASN A 377 -17.69 37.24 -10.54
N ASP A 378 -17.43 36.80 -11.77
CA ASP A 378 -18.39 36.88 -12.89
C ASP A 378 -19.62 36.01 -12.63
N LEU A 379 -19.44 34.82 -12.04
CA LEU A 379 -20.55 33.98 -11.62
C LEU A 379 -21.38 34.67 -10.53
N GLY A 380 -20.73 35.30 -9.56
CA GLY A 380 -21.38 36.09 -8.50
C GLY A 380 -22.22 37.25 -9.06
N LYS A 381 -21.69 38.01 -10.04
CA LYS A 381 -22.43 39.09 -10.72
C LYS A 381 -23.63 38.57 -11.49
N LYS A 382 -23.48 37.48 -12.24
CA LYS A 382 -24.59 36.86 -13.00
C LYS A 382 -25.69 36.35 -12.09
N ILE A 383 -25.34 35.84 -10.91
CA ILE A 383 -26.32 35.43 -9.90
C ILE A 383 -27.05 36.66 -9.35
N ASP A 384 -26.33 37.71 -8.99
CA ASP A 384 -26.91 38.95 -8.44
C ASP A 384 -27.84 39.65 -9.44
N GLU A 385 -27.46 39.72 -10.72
CA GLU A 385 -28.31 40.25 -11.80
C GLU A 385 -29.58 39.43 -11.99
N LYS A 386 -29.51 38.09 -11.87
CA LYS A 386 -30.68 37.22 -12.01
C LYS A 386 -31.61 37.29 -10.81
N VAL A 387 -31.07 37.37 -9.59
CA VAL A 387 -31.85 37.52 -8.35
C VAL A 387 -32.55 38.87 -8.30
N ASN A 388 -31.92 39.93 -8.82
CA ASN A 388 -32.50 41.27 -8.88
C ASN A 388 -33.27 41.55 -10.18
N SER A 389 -33.42 40.56 -11.06
CA SER A 389 -34.15 40.72 -12.31
C SER A 389 -35.63 40.99 -12.03
N PRO A 390 -36.29 41.90 -12.79
CA PRO A 390 -37.71 42.20 -12.60
C PRO A 390 -38.61 40.97 -12.66
N GLU A 391 -38.26 39.98 -13.49
CA GLU A 391 -38.98 38.71 -13.61
C GLU A 391 -38.86 37.84 -12.36
N PHE A 392 -37.67 37.74 -11.76
CA PHE A 392 -37.48 36.98 -10.52
C PHE A 392 -38.17 37.66 -9.35
N VAL A 393 -38.05 38.99 -9.23
CA VAL A 393 -38.73 39.78 -8.19
C VAL A 393 -40.25 39.67 -8.32
N GLN A 394 -40.81 39.79 -9.54
CA GLN A 394 -42.25 39.57 -9.80
C GLN A 394 -42.69 38.17 -9.41
N LYS A 395 -41.95 37.13 -9.82
CA LYS A 395 -42.29 35.74 -9.51
C LYS A 395 -42.24 35.45 -8.01
N THR A 396 -41.34 36.12 -7.29
CA THR A 396 -41.23 36.05 -5.82
C THR A 396 -42.36 36.80 -5.12
N GLU A 397 -42.79 37.96 -5.65
CA GLU A 397 -43.96 38.70 -5.17
C GLU A 397 -45.28 37.97 -5.46
N GLU A 398 -45.42 37.33 -6.62
CA GLU A 398 -46.57 36.49 -6.98
C GLU A 398 -46.67 35.27 -6.04
N LEU A 399 -45.54 34.62 -5.74
CA LEU A 399 -45.49 33.56 -4.73
C LEU A 399 -45.89 34.07 -3.34
N LYS A 400 -45.38 35.23 -2.91
CA LYS A 400 -45.77 35.86 -1.64
C LYS A 400 -47.27 36.11 -1.57
N LYS A 401 -47.87 36.65 -2.64
CA LYS A 401 -49.32 36.87 -2.74
C LYS A 401 -50.13 35.57 -2.72
N GLN A 402 -49.64 34.50 -3.38
CA GLN A 402 -50.27 33.17 -3.30
C GLN A 402 -50.21 32.58 -1.88
N VAL A 403 -49.12 32.79 -1.15
CA VAL A 403 -48.95 32.31 0.23
C VAL A 403 -49.78 33.13 1.22
N GLU A 404 -49.86 34.45 1.06
CA GLU A 404 -50.71 35.32 1.88
C GLU A 404 -52.21 35.03 1.66
N GLY A 405 -52.62 34.68 0.43
CA GLY A 405 -53.99 34.23 0.13
C GLY A 405 -54.37 32.87 0.71
N ALA A 406 -53.38 32.00 0.99
CA ALA A 406 -53.58 30.67 1.56
C ALA A 406 -53.60 30.65 3.10
N ALA A 407 -53.16 31.73 3.77
CA ALA A 407 -52.94 31.80 5.21
C ALA A 407 -54.22 31.95 6.09
N VAL A 408 -55.43 31.74 5.54
CA VAL A 408 -56.69 31.74 6.32
C VAL A 408 -57.16 30.33 6.70
N LYS A 409 -56.46 29.24 6.31
CA LYS A 409 -56.82 27.89 6.80
C LYS A 409 -55.60 27.04 7.20
N THR A 410 -55.42 26.93 8.52
CA THR A 410 -54.66 25.91 9.27
C THR A 410 -53.13 25.88 9.16
N VAL A 411 -52.49 25.68 10.32
CA VAL A 411 -51.04 25.72 10.59
C VAL A 411 -50.22 24.67 9.82
N ASP A 412 -50.84 23.61 9.28
CA ASP A 412 -50.18 22.60 8.43
C ASP A 412 -49.76 23.11 7.03
N GLY A 413 -50.35 24.21 6.56
CA GLY A 413 -50.02 24.80 5.25
C GLY A 413 -48.68 25.55 5.21
N LEU A 414 -48.26 26.12 6.35
CA LEU A 414 -47.04 26.92 6.46
C LEU A 414 -45.76 26.09 6.34
N ALA A 415 -45.74 24.88 6.91
CA ALA A 415 -44.61 23.96 6.80
C ALA A 415 -44.44 23.44 5.36
N LYS A 416 -45.54 23.07 4.68
CA LYS A 416 -45.50 22.63 3.28
C LYS A 416 -45.08 23.76 2.33
N GLY A 417 -45.51 25.00 2.57
CA GLY A 417 -45.13 26.17 1.76
C GLY A 417 -43.63 26.48 1.83
N ALA A 418 -43.02 26.40 3.02
CA ALA A 418 -41.59 26.59 3.20
C ALA A 418 -40.76 25.47 2.52
N THR A 419 -41.21 24.22 2.61
CA THR A 419 -40.56 23.08 1.95
C THR A 419 -40.65 23.16 0.43
N LEU A 420 -41.81 23.55 -0.13
CA LEU A 420 -41.98 23.74 -1.57
C LEU A 420 -41.16 24.91 -2.12
N PHE A 421 -40.97 25.97 -1.33
CA PHE A 421 -40.10 27.09 -1.69
C PHE A 421 -38.61 26.69 -1.70
N ALA A 422 -38.17 25.93 -0.69
CA ALA A 422 -36.82 25.39 -0.62
C ALA A 422 -36.53 24.36 -1.73
N GLU A 423 -37.50 23.49 -2.06
CA GLU A 423 -37.41 22.55 -3.18
C GLU A 423 -37.44 23.27 -4.54
N GLY A 424 -38.21 24.35 -4.66
CA GLY A 424 -38.24 25.18 -5.88
C GLY A 424 -36.90 25.89 -6.11
N LEU A 425 -36.29 26.42 -5.05
CA LEU A 425 -34.94 27.00 -5.09
C LEU A 425 -33.88 25.93 -5.40
N GLY A 426 -33.97 24.74 -4.80
CA GLY A 426 -33.07 23.62 -5.08
C GLY A 426 -33.16 23.15 -6.54
N LYS A 427 -34.37 22.99 -7.08
CA LYS A 427 -34.58 22.60 -8.49
C LYS A 427 -34.14 23.67 -9.48
N ALA A 428 -34.29 24.96 -9.13
CA ALA A 428 -33.77 26.05 -9.94
C ALA A 428 -32.23 26.06 -9.95
N PHE A 429 -31.60 25.75 -8.82
CA PHE A 429 -30.14 25.61 -8.69
C PHE A 429 -29.62 24.39 -9.48
N ASP A 430 -30.31 23.25 -9.41
CA ASP A 430 -29.94 22.03 -10.14
C ASP A 430 -30.15 22.17 -11.66
N ALA A 431 -31.18 22.88 -12.09
CA ALA A 431 -31.40 23.22 -13.50
C ALA A 431 -30.29 24.13 -14.04
N PHE A 432 -29.85 25.10 -13.23
CA PHE A 432 -28.74 26.00 -13.56
C PHE A 432 -27.40 25.25 -13.67
N LYS A 433 -27.17 24.28 -12.78
CA LYS A 433 -25.97 23.43 -12.79
C LYS A 433 -25.91 22.55 -14.05
N LYS A 434 -27.05 22.00 -14.47
CA LYS A 434 -27.17 21.23 -15.73
C LYS A 434 -26.98 22.06 -17.00
N GLU A 435 -27.38 23.34 -17.00
CA GLU A 435 -27.13 24.25 -18.12
C GLU A 435 -25.64 24.65 -18.23
N PHE A 436 -24.91 24.60 -17.11
CA PHE A 436 -23.47 24.84 -17.07
C PHE A 436 -22.66 23.62 -17.53
N ASP A 437 -23.03 22.41 -17.10
CA ASP A 437 -22.37 21.16 -17.54
C ASP A 437 -22.52 20.91 -19.06
N ASN A 438 -23.57 21.43 -19.69
CA ASN A 438 -23.81 21.27 -21.14
C ASN A 438 -23.06 22.28 -22.03
N ASN A 439 -22.44 23.33 -21.46
CA ASN A 439 -21.70 24.34 -22.24
C ASN A 439 -20.18 24.10 -22.29
N ASP A 440 -19.64 23.14 -21.53
CA ASP A 440 -18.23 22.72 -21.61
C ASP A 440 -17.98 21.65 -22.70
N ASP A 441 -19.01 21.17 -23.40
CA ASP A 441 -18.92 20.12 -24.44
C ASP A 441 -18.99 20.64 -25.90
N GLN A 442 -18.91 21.95 -26.13
CA GLN A 442 -18.79 22.56 -27.47
C GLN A 442 -17.38 23.08 -27.83
N GLY A 443 -16.34 22.56 -27.17
CA GLY A 443 -14.95 23.01 -27.34
C GLY A 443 -13.97 22.02 -27.99
N LYS A 444 -14.44 20.93 -28.63
CA LYS A 444 -13.56 20.00 -29.37
C LYS A 444 -14.19 19.57 -30.69
N GLY A 445 -14.01 20.40 -31.72
CA GLY A 445 -14.36 20.06 -33.09
C GLY A 445 -13.66 20.95 -34.10
N GLY A 446 -12.55 20.45 -34.65
CA GLY A 446 -12.05 20.81 -35.98
C GLY A 446 -10.99 21.90 -36.05
N GLU A 447 -9.76 21.51 -36.38
CA GLU A 447 -8.99 22.11 -37.48
C GLU A 447 -8.15 20.99 -38.13
N GLU A 448 -8.00 21.12 -39.45
CA GLU A 448 -7.52 20.16 -40.45
C GLU A 448 -6.08 19.66 -40.28
#